data_AF-A0A352WLA7-F1
#
_entry.id   AF-A0A352WLA7-F1
#
_cell.length_a   1.000
_cell.length_b   1.000
_cell.length_c   1.000
_cell.angle_alpha   90.00
_cell.angle_beta   90.00
_cell.angle_gamma   90.00
#
_symmetry.space_group_name_H-M   'P 1'
#
loop_
_entity.id
_entity.type
_entity.pdbx_description
1 polymer ?
#
loop_
_entity_poly.entity_id
_entity_poly.type
_entity_poly.pdbx_seq_one_letter_code
_entity_poly.pdbx_strand_id
1 'polypeptide(L)'
;MEKVNVPELFGSLVFNDKVMRARLSSDVYASLKKTIDENARLDESVADEVAKEMKSWALENGATHFTHWFQPLTGVTAEKHDSFIEPSLDGGVLMEFSGKELIKGEPDASSFPSGGLRATFEARGYTAWDPTSYAFIKDHTLCIPTAFCSYSGEALDKKTPLLRSMHAIDKQAKRILKLFGHDEVKNVKTSVGPEQEYFL
;
A
#
# COMPACT_ATOMS: atom_id res chain seq x y z
N MET A 1 -35.13 10.30 -4.34
CA MET A 1 -33.87 9.53 -4.24
C MET A 1 -33.28 9.47 -5.62
N GLU A 2 -32.05 9.94 -5.80
CA GLU A 2 -31.28 9.60 -7.00
C GLU A 2 -31.17 8.08 -7.11
N LYS A 3 -31.29 7.56 -8.33
CA LYS A 3 -31.10 6.13 -8.57
C LYS A 3 -29.62 5.82 -8.40
N VAL A 4 -29.31 5.06 -7.34
CA VAL A 4 -27.96 4.61 -7.07
C VAL A 4 -27.57 3.53 -8.09
N ASN A 5 -26.56 3.79 -8.91
CA ASN A 5 -25.98 2.81 -9.80
C ASN A 5 -24.85 2.05 -9.07
N VAL A 6 -25.20 0.91 -8.47
CA VAL A 6 -24.27 0.10 -7.66
C VAL A 6 -23.00 -0.30 -8.42
N PRO A 7 -23.08 -0.79 -9.68
CA PRO A 7 -21.89 -1.04 -10.51
C PRO A 7 -20.94 0.15 -10.67
N GLU A 8 -21.46 1.38 -10.72
CA GLU A 8 -20.63 2.59 -10.84
C GLU A 8 -20.00 3.01 -9.51
N LEU A 9 -20.68 2.73 -8.39
CA LEU A 9 -20.14 3.02 -7.05
C LEU A 9 -19.09 2.01 -6.60
N PHE A 10 -19.21 0.75 -7.01
CA PHE A 10 -18.31 -0.30 -6.54
C PHE A 10 -16.87 -0.04 -6.97
N GLY A 11 -15.98 0.16 -6.00
CA GLY A 11 -14.56 0.41 -6.25
C GLY A 11 -14.25 1.76 -6.90
N SER A 12 -15.19 2.72 -6.90
CA SER A 12 -14.99 4.05 -7.49
C SER A 12 -13.88 4.85 -6.81
N LEU A 13 -13.74 4.68 -5.49
CA LEU A 13 -12.71 5.32 -4.66
C LEU A 13 -11.50 4.41 -4.42
N VAL A 14 -11.17 3.52 -5.37
CA VAL A 14 -10.03 2.62 -5.29
C VAL A 14 -9.16 2.79 -6.55
N PHE A 15 -7.85 2.98 -6.35
CA PHE A 15 -6.85 3.03 -7.41
C PHE A 15 -6.55 1.61 -7.93
N ASN A 16 -7.57 0.99 -8.52
CA ASN A 16 -7.60 -0.41 -8.94
C ASN A 16 -6.97 -0.63 -10.33
N ASP A 17 -6.95 -1.89 -10.81
CA ASP A 17 -6.40 -2.28 -12.12
C ASP A 17 -6.93 -1.44 -13.29
N LYS A 18 -8.24 -1.13 -13.29
CA LYS A 18 -8.89 -0.34 -14.34
C LYS A 18 -8.37 1.09 -14.34
N VAL A 19 -8.27 1.71 -13.16
CA VAL A 19 -7.76 3.08 -13.00
C VAL A 19 -6.28 3.12 -13.40
N MET A 20 -5.48 2.18 -12.89
CA MET A 20 -4.06 2.07 -13.21
C MET A 20 -3.82 1.93 -14.71
N ARG A 21 -4.57 1.06 -15.39
CA ARG A 21 -4.44 0.85 -16.84
C ARG A 21 -4.83 2.09 -17.65
N ALA A 22 -5.79 2.87 -17.17
CA ALA A 22 -6.25 4.06 -17.87
C ALA A 22 -5.29 5.26 -17.71
N ARG A 23 -4.52 5.31 -16.61
CA ARG A 23 -3.67 6.46 -16.26
C ARG A 23 -2.19 6.23 -16.51
N LEU A 24 -1.69 5.04 -16.20
CA LEU A 24 -0.26 4.73 -16.34
C LEU A 24 0.08 4.45 -17.81
N SER A 25 1.31 4.77 -18.20
CA SER A 25 1.84 4.32 -19.50
C SER A 25 1.90 2.80 -19.56
N SER A 26 1.87 2.24 -20.77
CA SER A 26 1.86 0.79 -20.99
C SER A 26 3.03 0.10 -20.28
N ASP A 27 4.22 0.69 -20.31
CA ASP A 27 5.43 0.11 -19.72
C ASP A 27 5.39 0.16 -18.18
N VAL A 28 4.96 1.29 -17.61
CA VAL A 28 4.81 1.46 -16.14
C VAL A 28 3.75 0.51 -15.61
N TYR A 29 2.60 0.42 -16.28
CA TYR A 29 1.54 -0.51 -15.92
C TYR A 29 2.01 -1.97 -15.99
N ALA A 30 2.71 -2.37 -17.07
CA ALA A 30 3.21 -3.72 -17.21
C ALA A 30 4.24 -4.09 -16.11
N SER A 31 5.13 -3.15 -15.78
CA SER A 31 6.13 -3.33 -14.71
C SER A 31 5.47 -3.44 -13.34
N LEU A 32 4.50 -2.58 -13.03
CA LEU A 32 3.73 -2.64 -11.79
C LEU A 32 2.92 -3.95 -11.71
N LYS A 33 2.30 -4.37 -12.81
CA LYS A 33 1.54 -5.64 -12.86
C LYS A 33 2.43 -6.85 -12.56
N LYS A 34 3.65 -6.85 -13.09
CA LYS A 34 4.65 -7.88 -12.77
C LYS A 34 5.04 -7.88 -11.29
N THR A 35 5.18 -6.69 -10.69
CA THR A 35 5.42 -6.53 -9.24
C THR A 35 4.29 -7.19 -8.43
N ILE A 36 3.02 -6.94 -8.80
CA ILE A 36 1.83 -7.47 -8.12
C ILE A 36 1.67 -8.98 -8.31
N ASP A 37 1.85 -9.50 -9.52
CA ASP A 37 1.54 -10.89 -9.85
C ASP A 37 2.70 -11.86 -9.60
N GLU A 38 3.95 -11.38 -9.69
CA GLU A 38 5.15 -12.21 -9.56
C GLU A 38 5.95 -11.90 -8.29
N ASN A 39 5.49 -11.00 -7.42
CA ASN A 39 6.23 -10.48 -6.26
C ASN A 39 7.62 -9.94 -6.64
N ALA A 40 7.73 -9.33 -7.83
CA ALA A 40 8.97 -8.69 -8.26
C ALA A 40 9.23 -7.41 -7.43
N ARG A 41 10.47 -6.91 -7.45
CA ARG A 41 10.80 -5.64 -6.81
C ARG A 41 10.22 -4.48 -7.63
N LEU A 42 9.58 -3.52 -6.94
CA LEU A 42 9.14 -2.26 -7.56
C LEU A 42 10.36 -1.41 -7.92
N ASP A 43 10.42 -0.99 -9.18
CA ASP A 43 11.45 -0.08 -9.69
C ASP A 43 11.18 1.36 -9.22
N GLU A 44 12.24 2.12 -8.90
CA GLU A 44 12.11 3.49 -8.39
C GLU A 44 11.48 4.44 -9.41
N SER A 45 11.83 4.31 -10.70
CA SER A 45 11.25 5.13 -11.76
C SER A 45 9.76 4.83 -11.96
N VAL A 46 9.37 3.55 -11.81
CA VAL A 46 7.97 3.12 -11.86
C VAL A 46 7.21 3.67 -10.65
N ALA A 47 7.82 3.66 -9.47
CA ALA A 47 7.21 4.20 -8.26
C ALA A 47 6.94 5.71 -8.38
N ASP A 48 7.86 6.49 -8.96
CA ASP A 48 7.66 7.94 -9.15
C ASP A 48 6.50 8.25 -10.09
N GLU A 49 6.41 7.56 -11.23
CA GLU A 49 5.29 7.73 -12.17
C GLU A 49 3.96 7.27 -11.55
N VAL A 50 3.96 6.16 -10.81
CA VAL A 50 2.77 5.68 -10.09
C VAL A 50 2.34 6.68 -9.02
N ALA A 51 3.27 7.24 -8.25
CA ALA A 51 2.96 8.24 -7.24
C ALA A 51 2.32 9.49 -7.86
N LYS A 52 2.89 9.99 -8.97
CA LYS A 52 2.34 11.13 -9.70
C LYS A 52 0.90 10.91 -10.14
N GLU A 53 0.60 9.77 -10.78
CA GLU A 53 -0.75 9.44 -11.24
C GLU A 53 -1.71 9.14 -10.08
N MET A 54 -1.22 8.51 -9.01
CA MET A 54 -2.01 8.24 -7.80
C MET A 54 -2.41 9.54 -7.11
N LYS A 55 -1.49 10.53 -7.04
CA LYS A 55 -1.80 11.89 -6.53
C LYS A 55 -2.82 12.58 -7.41
N SER A 56 -2.62 12.61 -8.74
CA SER A 56 -3.58 13.26 -9.65
C SER A 56 -4.98 12.67 -9.49
N TRP A 57 -5.08 11.34 -9.49
CA TRP A 57 -6.34 10.64 -9.24
C TRP A 57 -6.95 10.98 -7.88
N ALA A 58 -6.14 11.05 -6.82
CA ALA A 58 -6.62 11.36 -5.48
C ALA A 58 -7.18 12.79 -5.40
N LEU A 59 -6.47 13.77 -5.96
CA LEU A 59 -6.90 15.17 -6.00
C LEU A 59 -8.19 15.35 -6.83
N GLU A 60 -8.31 14.65 -7.96
CA GLU A 60 -9.53 14.66 -8.79
C GLU A 60 -10.75 14.10 -8.04
N ASN A 61 -10.53 13.19 -7.10
CA ASN A 61 -11.57 12.65 -6.21
C ASN A 61 -11.71 13.46 -4.89
N GLY A 62 -11.09 14.65 -4.81
CA GLY A 62 -11.23 15.56 -3.69
C GLY A 62 -10.45 15.16 -2.45
N ALA A 63 -9.41 14.31 -2.58
CA ALA A 63 -8.49 14.06 -1.48
C ALA A 63 -7.60 15.28 -1.23
N THR A 64 -7.28 15.53 0.04
CA THR A 64 -6.43 16.65 0.47
C THR A 64 -5.18 16.17 1.22
N HIS A 65 -5.24 14.95 1.75
CA HIS A 65 -4.18 14.31 2.51
C HIS A 65 -3.88 12.92 1.94
N PHE A 66 -2.75 12.36 2.32
CA PHE A 66 -2.44 10.95 2.17
C PHE A 66 -2.01 10.36 3.51
N THR A 67 -2.06 9.04 3.62
CA THR A 67 -1.59 8.31 4.80
C THR A 67 -1.06 6.95 4.42
N HIS A 68 0.03 6.53 5.06
CA HIS A 68 0.43 5.13 5.09
C HIS A 68 -0.50 4.38 6.05
N TRP A 69 -1.32 3.51 5.48
CA TRP A 69 -2.35 2.77 6.18
C TRP A 69 -1.84 1.40 6.57
N PHE A 70 -1.65 1.15 7.88
CA PHE A 70 -1.11 -0.12 8.37
C PHE A 70 -1.71 -0.54 9.72
N GLN A 71 -1.54 -1.84 10.04
CA GLN A 71 -2.02 -2.43 11.29
C GLN A 71 -0.84 -2.82 12.19
N PRO A 72 -0.42 -1.96 13.13
CA PRO A 72 0.64 -2.27 14.08
C PRO A 72 0.26 -3.41 15.02
N LEU A 73 1.26 -3.98 15.70
CA LEU A 73 1.08 -5.03 16.69
C LEU A 73 0.28 -4.58 17.93
N THR A 74 0.08 -3.27 18.12
CA THR A 74 -0.71 -2.68 19.21
C THR A 74 -2.23 -2.83 19.02
N GLY A 75 -2.69 -3.34 17.87
CA GLY A 75 -4.06 -3.84 17.70
C GLY A 75 -5.05 -2.90 17.01
N VAL A 76 -4.78 -1.60 16.95
CA VAL A 76 -5.61 -0.61 16.24
C VAL A 76 -4.89 -0.16 14.98
N THR A 77 -5.62 0.05 13.88
CA THR A 77 -5.08 0.63 12.65
C THR A 77 -4.41 1.97 12.94
N ALA A 78 -3.19 2.14 12.44
CA ALA A 78 -2.47 3.41 12.51
C ALA A 78 -2.63 4.15 11.19
N GLU A 79 -2.96 5.43 11.29
CA GLU A 79 -3.01 6.37 10.18
C GLU A 79 -2.29 7.64 10.65
N LYS A 80 -1.24 8.04 9.93
CA LYS A 80 -0.64 9.38 10.07
C LYS A 80 -1.01 10.15 8.80
N HIS A 81 -1.81 11.20 8.95
CA HIS A 81 -2.28 11.98 7.80
C HIS A 81 -1.26 13.07 7.50
N ASP A 82 -0.67 12.98 6.32
CA ASP A 82 0.25 13.97 5.77
C ASP A 82 -0.47 14.74 4.65
N SER A 83 -0.29 16.05 4.62
CA SER A 83 -0.89 16.88 3.58
C SER A 83 -0.11 16.72 2.28
N PHE A 84 -0.81 16.80 1.14
CA PHE A 84 -0.12 16.96 -0.14
C PHE A 84 0.55 18.35 -0.27
N ILE A 85 0.23 19.30 0.59
CA ILE A 85 0.70 20.68 0.51
C ILE A 85 2.13 20.82 1.02
N GLU A 86 3.00 21.36 0.18
CA GLU A 86 4.33 21.83 0.53
C GLU A 86 4.46 23.35 0.27
N PRO A 87 4.93 24.15 1.25
CA PRO A 87 5.14 25.58 1.04
C PRO A 87 6.22 25.83 0.00
N SER A 88 5.90 26.63 -1.01
CA SER A 88 6.87 27.02 -2.03
C SER A 88 7.67 28.26 -1.59
N LEU A 89 8.92 28.36 -2.06
CA LEU A 89 9.86 29.45 -1.72
C LEU A 89 9.33 30.85 -2.12
N ASP A 90 8.44 30.90 -3.10
CA ASP A 90 7.77 32.09 -3.64
C ASP A 90 6.46 32.43 -2.89
N GLY A 91 6.14 31.74 -1.79
CA GLY A 91 4.96 32.00 -0.97
C GLY A 91 3.67 31.35 -1.48
N GLY A 92 3.77 30.52 -2.52
CA GLY A 92 2.69 29.65 -3.02
C GLY A 92 2.65 28.29 -2.34
N VAL A 93 1.78 27.41 -2.85
CA VAL A 93 1.63 26.02 -2.39
C VAL A 93 1.87 25.09 -3.57
N LEU A 94 2.72 24.08 -3.37
CA LEU A 94 2.91 22.97 -4.30
C LEU A 94 2.25 21.72 -3.73
N MET A 95 1.71 20.88 -4.62
CA MET A 95 1.14 19.58 -4.23
C MET A 95 2.20 18.51 -4.48
N GLU A 96 2.84 18.00 -3.44
CA GLU A 96 3.92 17.01 -3.51
C GLU A 96 3.46 15.62 -3.05
N PHE A 97 3.86 14.61 -3.83
CA PHE A 97 3.76 13.19 -3.52
C PHE A 97 4.68 12.47 -4.51
N SER A 98 5.66 11.73 -4.01
CA SER A 98 6.73 11.12 -4.82
C SER A 98 6.84 9.61 -4.58
N GLY A 99 7.56 8.90 -5.44
CA GLY A 99 7.76 7.45 -5.32
C GLY A 99 8.50 7.05 -4.05
N LYS A 100 9.22 7.97 -3.41
CA LYS A 100 9.82 7.76 -2.08
C LYS A 100 8.78 7.39 -1.03
N GLU A 101 7.62 8.04 -1.06
CA GLU A 101 6.50 7.74 -0.17
C GLU A 101 5.89 6.36 -0.43
N LEU A 102 6.12 5.76 -1.61
CA LEU A 102 5.69 4.41 -1.91
C LEU A 102 6.74 3.36 -1.52
N ILE A 103 8.02 3.62 -1.75
CA ILE A 103 9.08 2.62 -1.54
C ILE A 103 9.52 2.55 -0.09
N LYS A 104 9.78 3.71 0.52
CA LYS A 104 10.31 3.82 1.88
C LYS A 104 9.88 5.15 2.49
N GLY A 105 8.69 5.17 3.06
CA GLY A 105 8.23 6.27 3.90
C GLY A 105 8.91 6.23 5.26
N GLU A 106 9.23 7.40 5.80
CA GLU A 106 9.62 7.57 7.20
C GLU A 106 8.41 8.14 7.97
N PRO A 107 7.47 7.30 8.43
CA PRO A 107 6.48 7.78 9.38
C PRO A 107 7.21 8.22 10.66
N ASP A 108 6.80 9.34 11.24
CA ASP A 108 7.27 9.75 12.55
C ASP A 108 6.77 8.75 13.61
N ALA A 109 7.57 7.70 13.81
CA ALA A 109 7.27 6.58 14.70
C ALA A 109 7.69 6.85 16.15
N SER A 110 8.14 8.07 16.47
CA SER A 110 8.57 8.45 17.83
C SER A 110 7.45 8.32 18.88
N SER A 111 6.19 8.34 18.42
CA SER A 111 4.99 8.22 19.24
C SER A 111 4.58 6.77 19.58
N PHE A 112 5.21 5.76 18.96
CA PHE A 112 4.91 4.36 19.29
C PHE A 112 5.64 3.92 20.58
N PRO A 113 4.99 3.12 21.46
CA PRO A 113 5.59 2.69 22.72
C PRO A 113 6.91 1.93 22.50
N SER A 114 8.03 2.52 22.91
CA SER A 114 9.37 1.93 22.75
C SER A 114 9.84 1.13 23.98
N GLY A 115 9.03 1.08 25.04
CA GLY A 115 9.39 0.42 26.30
C GLY A 115 10.55 1.06 27.07
N GLY A 116 10.96 2.29 26.71
CA GLY A 116 11.99 3.06 27.43
C GLY A 116 13.43 2.52 27.29
N LEU A 117 13.67 1.53 26.43
CA LEU A 117 14.96 0.83 26.30
C LEU A 117 15.74 1.17 25.01
N ARG A 118 15.26 2.10 24.18
CA ARG A 118 15.87 2.43 22.88
C ARG A 118 16.25 3.91 22.79
N ALA A 119 17.40 4.21 22.19
CA ALA A 119 17.77 5.57 21.81
C ALA A 119 16.76 6.11 20.77
N THR A 120 16.36 7.37 20.87
CA THR A 120 15.31 7.99 20.02
C THR A 120 15.56 7.88 18.51
N PHE A 121 16.82 7.68 18.08
CA PHE A 121 17.17 7.44 16.68
C PHE A 121 16.76 6.03 16.17
N GLU A 122 16.77 5.02 17.04
CA GLU A 122 16.41 3.62 16.71
C GLU A 122 14.90 3.34 16.84
N ALA A 123 14.13 4.34 17.31
CA ALA A 123 12.67 4.30 17.35
C ALA A 123 12.03 4.60 15.97
N ARG A 124 12.85 4.83 14.92
CA ARG A 124 12.37 5.03 13.55
C ARG A 124 11.84 3.72 12.98
N GLY A 125 10.62 3.77 12.45
CA GLY A 125 10.04 2.71 11.65
C GLY A 125 9.95 3.14 10.19
N TYR A 126 9.91 2.17 9.30
CA TYR A 126 9.82 2.38 7.86
C TYR A 126 8.53 1.79 7.32
N THR A 127 7.83 2.55 6.48
CA THR A 127 6.69 2.06 5.71
C THR A 127 7.13 1.71 4.30
N ALA A 128 6.60 0.62 3.78
CA ALA A 128 6.74 0.24 2.38
C ALA A 128 5.37 -0.11 1.83
N TRP A 129 4.99 0.49 0.70
CA TRP A 129 3.73 0.18 0.03
C TRP A 129 3.71 -1.29 -0.42
N ASP A 130 2.59 -1.96 -0.14
CA ASP A 130 2.29 -3.27 -0.73
C ASP A 130 1.34 -3.09 -1.93
N PRO A 131 1.85 -3.17 -3.17
CA PRO A 131 1.03 -2.96 -4.37
C PRO A 131 0.01 -4.08 -4.62
N THR A 132 0.06 -5.20 -3.88
CA THR A 132 -0.98 -6.23 -3.93
C THR A 132 -2.28 -5.78 -3.27
N SER A 133 -2.23 -4.71 -2.45
CA SER A 133 -3.37 -4.04 -1.84
C SER A 133 -3.54 -2.66 -2.46
N TYR A 134 -4.66 -2.43 -3.17
CA TYR A 134 -4.89 -1.16 -3.86
C TYR A 134 -5.01 0.02 -2.88
N ALA A 135 -4.42 1.15 -3.25
CA ALA A 135 -4.67 2.41 -2.58
C ALA A 135 -6.13 2.83 -2.78
N PHE A 136 -6.70 3.51 -1.79
CA PHE A 136 -8.10 3.91 -1.79
C PHE A 136 -8.27 5.27 -1.12
N ILE A 137 -9.41 5.91 -1.35
CA ILE A 137 -9.74 7.17 -0.69
C ILE A 137 -10.80 6.90 0.38
N LYS A 138 -10.55 7.42 1.58
CA LYS A 138 -11.51 7.43 2.69
C LYS A 138 -11.50 8.82 3.31
N ASP A 139 -12.68 9.41 3.49
CA ASP A 139 -12.86 10.71 4.16
C ASP A 139 -11.90 11.81 3.66
N HIS A 140 -11.72 11.93 2.34
CA HIS A 140 -10.79 12.86 1.68
C HIS A 140 -9.29 12.62 1.91
N THR A 141 -8.91 11.40 2.32
CA THR A 141 -7.52 11.00 2.49
C THR A 141 -7.20 9.81 1.58
N LEU A 142 -6.10 9.90 0.83
CA LEU A 142 -5.51 8.78 0.09
C LEU A 142 -4.83 7.82 1.07
N CYS A 143 -5.42 6.65 1.28
CA CYS A 143 -4.87 5.57 2.09
C CYS A 143 -4.00 4.64 1.24
N ILE A 144 -2.72 4.52 1.60
CA ILE A 144 -1.72 3.70 0.92
C ILE A 144 -1.45 2.48 1.81
N PRO A 145 -1.89 1.26 1.45
CA PRO A 145 -1.68 0.07 2.29
C PRO A 145 -0.20 -0.29 2.42
N THR A 146 0.37 -0.19 3.63
CA THR A 146 1.81 -0.37 3.82
C THR A 146 2.15 -1.48 4.80
N ALA A 147 3.31 -2.08 4.60
CA ALA A 147 4.02 -2.84 5.62
C ALA A 147 4.84 -1.89 6.50
N PHE A 148 4.96 -2.18 7.80
CA PHE A 148 5.69 -1.39 8.78
C PHE A 148 6.75 -2.22 9.52
N CYS A 149 8.00 -1.78 9.43
CA CYS A 149 9.17 -2.46 9.99
C CYS A 149 10.01 -1.51 10.85
N SER A 150 10.74 -2.05 11.82
CA SER A 150 11.75 -1.30 12.58
C SER A 150 12.96 -0.94 11.71
N TYR A 151 13.82 -0.06 12.22
CA TYR A 151 15.14 0.19 11.64
C TYR A 151 15.99 -1.08 11.47
N SER A 152 15.88 -2.03 12.40
CA SER A 152 16.57 -3.33 12.35
C SER A 152 15.91 -4.36 11.41
N GLY A 153 14.78 -4.01 10.77
CA GLY A 153 14.03 -4.90 9.88
C GLY A 153 13.09 -5.87 10.59
N GLU A 154 12.85 -5.68 11.89
CA GLU A 154 11.84 -6.41 12.64
C GLU A 154 10.45 -5.98 12.15
N ALA A 155 9.54 -6.95 11.96
CA ALA A 155 8.17 -6.64 11.61
C ALA A 155 7.46 -6.02 12.81
N LEU A 156 6.92 -4.81 12.66
CA LEU A 156 6.16 -4.09 13.68
C LEU A 156 4.66 -4.04 13.36
N ASP A 157 4.22 -4.83 12.38
CA ASP A 157 2.86 -4.90 11.90
C ASP A 157 2.34 -6.34 11.78
N LYS A 158 1.07 -6.46 11.44
CA LYS A 158 0.42 -7.74 11.10
C LYS A 158 0.59 -8.12 9.62
N LYS A 159 0.86 -7.16 8.75
CA LYS A 159 0.90 -7.37 7.29
C LYS A 159 2.18 -8.09 6.85
N THR A 160 3.33 -7.74 7.41
CA THR A 160 4.61 -8.38 7.07
C THR A 160 4.62 -9.88 7.38
N PRO A 161 4.20 -10.35 8.57
CA PRO A 161 4.10 -11.79 8.84
C PRO A 161 3.12 -12.52 7.93
N LEU A 162 1.99 -11.88 7.60
CA LEU A 162 1.00 -12.43 6.67
C LEU A 162 1.58 -12.64 5.26
N LEU A 163 2.23 -11.61 4.70
CA LEU A 163 2.88 -11.69 3.39
C LEU A 163 3.97 -12.77 3.35
N ARG A 164 4.77 -12.90 4.41
CA ARG A 164 5.77 -13.97 4.55
C ARG A 164 5.13 -15.36 4.58
N SER A 165 4.00 -15.51 5.27
CA SER A 165 3.24 -16.76 5.31
C SER A 165 2.68 -17.13 3.92
N MET A 166 2.06 -16.17 3.22
CA MET A 166 1.56 -16.36 1.86
C MET A 166 2.68 -16.75 0.89
N HIS A 167 3.85 -16.11 0.99
CA HIS A 167 5.03 -16.47 0.18
C HIS A 167 5.53 -17.90 0.47
N ALA A 168 5.53 -18.33 1.74
CA ALA A 168 5.89 -19.69 2.10
C ALA A 168 4.93 -20.72 1.49
N ILE A 169 3.62 -20.43 1.52
CA ILE A 169 2.59 -21.26 0.89
C ILE A 169 2.80 -21.31 -0.62
N ASP A 170 2.99 -20.17 -1.30
CA ASP A 170 3.25 -20.10 -2.75
C ASP A 170 4.43 -20.98 -3.15
N LYS A 171 5.55 -20.89 -2.42
CA LYS A 171 6.76 -21.69 -2.68
C LYS A 171 6.49 -23.20 -2.58
N GLN A 172 5.82 -23.64 -1.51
CA GLN A 172 5.57 -25.07 -1.31
C GLN A 172 4.48 -25.60 -2.24
N ALA A 173 3.43 -24.82 -2.51
CA ALA A 173 2.38 -25.20 -3.45
C ALA A 173 2.95 -25.40 -4.86
N LYS A 174 3.78 -24.47 -5.35
CA LYS A 174 4.47 -24.63 -6.64
C LYS A 174 5.35 -25.88 -6.69
N ARG A 175 6.08 -26.21 -5.61
CA ARG A 175 6.87 -27.45 -5.55
C ARG A 175 6.02 -28.69 -5.78
N ILE A 176 4.81 -28.74 -5.20
CA ILE A 176 3.90 -29.87 -5.36
C ILE A 176 3.28 -29.88 -6.76
N LEU A 177 2.83 -28.74 -7.26
CA LEU A 177 2.23 -28.61 -8.60
C LEU A 177 3.15 -29.13 -9.72
N LYS A 178 4.46 -28.89 -9.61
CA LYS A 178 5.46 -29.46 -10.53
C LYS A 178 5.45 -30.98 -10.59
N LEU A 179 5.17 -31.66 -9.49
CA LEU A 179 5.06 -33.13 -9.46
C LEU A 179 3.86 -33.64 -10.28
N PHE A 180 2.88 -32.77 -10.53
CA PHE A 180 1.70 -33.06 -11.36
C PHE A 180 1.83 -32.51 -12.79
N GLY A 181 3.03 -32.05 -13.20
CA GLY A 181 3.31 -31.57 -14.56
C GLY A 181 2.94 -30.10 -14.80
N HIS A 182 2.69 -29.32 -13.75
CA HIS A 182 2.39 -27.89 -13.83
C HIS A 182 3.65 -27.04 -13.60
N ASP A 183 4.52 -26.95 -14.61
CA ASP A 183 5.77 -26.19 -14.55
C ASP A 183 5.60 -24.70 -14.89
N GLU A 184 4.47 -24.33 -15.50
CA GLU A 184 4.12 -22.99 -15.96
C GLU A 184 3.56 -22.08 -14.86
N VAL A 185 3.20 -22.64 -13.71
CA VAL A 185 2.54 -21.90 -12.62
C VAL A 185 3.52 -20.91 -11.98
N LYS A 186 3.26 -19.62 -12.20
CA LYS A 186 4.08 -18.51 -11.68
C LYS A 186 3.86 -18.23 -10.19
N ASN A 187 2.61 -18.26 -9.75
CA ASN A 187 2.20 -17.91 -8.39
C ASN A 187 0.92 -18.64 -7.99
N VAL A 188 0.81 -18.99 -6.70
CA VAL A 188 -0.38 -19.53 -6.05
C VAL A 188 -0.89 -18.51 -5.03
N LYS A 189 -2.13 -18.06 -5.18
CA LYS A 189 -2.78 -17.07 -4.30
C LYS A 189 -3.71 -17.78 -3.31
N THR A 190 -3.62 -17.42 -2.03
CA THR A 190 -4.55 -17.86 -0.99
C THR A 190 -5.76 -16.94 -0.95
N SER A 191 -6.96 -17.51 -0.79
CA SER A 191 -8.20 -16.75 -0.64
C SER A 191 -8.76 -16.94 0.77
N VAL A 192 -9.39 -15.89 1.31
CA VAL A 192 -10.07 -15.91 2.61
C VAL A 192 -11.43 -15.23 2.48
N GLY A 193 -12.46 -15.83 3.09
CA GLY A 193 -13.79 -15.26 3.21
C GLY A 193 -14.10 -15.01 4.68
N PRO A 194 -13.78 -13.83 5.24
CA PRO A 194 -14.04 -13.53 6.64
C PRO A 194 -15.54 -13.27 6.86
N GLU A 195 -16.07 -13.76 7.98
CA GLU A 195 -17.39 -13.43 8.49
C GLU A 195 -17.22 -12.58 9.75
N GLN A 196 -17.88 -11.41 9.80
CA GLN A 196 -17.70 -10.44 10.89
C GLN A 196 -18.96 -10.37 11.76
N GLU A 197 -18.81 -10.69 13.03
CA GLU A 197 -19.83 -10.49 14.06
C GLU A 197 -19.56 -9.19 14.85
N TYR A 198 -20.62 -8.49 15.26
CA TYR A 198 -20.54 -7.28 16.09
C TYR A 198 -21.81 -7.11 16.93
N PHE A 199 -21.70 -6.38 18.04
CA PHE A 199 -22.81 -5.95 18.90
C PHE A 199 -22.98 -4.44 18.78
N LEU A 200 -24.21 -3.93 18.85
CA LEU A 200 -24.58 -2.50 18.78
C LEU A 200 -25.19 -2.02 20.09
#